data_AF-A0A383F1X9-F1
#
_entry.id   AF-A0A383F1X9-F1
#
_cell.length_a   1.000
_cell.length_b   1.000
_cell.length_c   1.000
_cell.angle_alpha   90.00
_cell.angle_beta   90.00
_cell.angle_gamma   90.00
#
_symmetry.space_group_name_H-M   'P 1'
#
loop_
_entity.id
_entity.type
_entity.pdbx_description
1 polymer ?
#
loop_
_entity_poly.entity_id
_entity_poly.type
_entity_poly.pdbx_seq_one_letter_code
_entity_poly.pdbx_strand_id
1 'polypeptide(L)' 'MDKAIVIGVGPEQGLGSKICQRVAKEGLHVFIASRDETNIKNLASKI' A
#
# COMPACT_ATOMS: atom_id res chain seq x y z
N MET A 1 -17.42 5.25 -0.23
CA MET A 1 -16.02 5.13 0.18
C MET A 1 -15.38 4.12 -0.74
N ASP A 2 -14.49 4.60 -1.60
CA ASP A 2 -13.89 3.76 -2.65
C ASP A 2 -12.74 2.94 -2.08
N LYS A 3 -12.44 1.82 -2.73
CA LYS A 3 -11.48 0.82 -2.26
C LYS A 3 -10.44 0.55 -3.33
N ALA A 4 -9.19 0.38 -2.92
CA ALA A 4 -8.10 -0.03 -3.80
C ALA A 4 -7.46 -1.31 -3.27
N ILE A 5 -7.22 -2.27 -4.16
CA ILE A 5 -6.47 -3.50 -3.83
C ILE A 5 -5.15 -3.44 -4.60
N VAL A 6 -4.04 -3.49 -3.89
CA VAL A 6 -2.70 -3.48 -4.48
C VAL A 6 -1.97 -4.76 -4.07
N ILE A 7 -1.66 -5.61 -5.07
CA ILE A 7 -1.05 -6.93 -4.89
C ILE A 7 0.37 -6.91 -5.44
N GLY A 8 1.28 -7.63 -4.78
CA GLY A 8 2.68 -7.66 -5.16
C GLY A 8 3.44 -6.43 -4.70
N VAL A 9 3.05 -5.87 -3.55
CA VAL A 9 3.72 -4.70 -2.99
C VAL A 9 5.10 -5.10 -2.47
N GLY A 10 6.12 -4.46 -3.02
CA GLY A 10 7.51 -4.68 -2.66
C GLY A 10 7.98 -3.70 -1.56
N PRO A 11 9.28 -3.35 -1.54
CA PRO A 11 9.81 -2.39 -0.58
C PRO A 11 9.21 -0.99 -0.77
N GLU A 12 9.42 -0.09 0.19
CA GLU A 12 8.84 1.25 0.21
C GLU A 12 9.22 2.12 -1.00
N GLN A 13 10.43 1.94 -1.51
CA GLN A 13 10.95 2.58 -2.72
C GLN A 13 10.38 1.98 -4.02
N GLY A 14 9.63 0.88 -3.94
CA GLY A 14 9.01 0.23 -5.09
C GLY A 14 7.71 0.89 -5.55
N LEU A 15 7.31 0.56 -6.78
CA LEU A 15 6.12 1.11 -7.42
C LEU A 15 4.83 0.83 -6.63
N GLY A 16 4.62 -0.42 -6.18
CA GLY A 16 3.42 -0.81 -5.43
C GLY A 16 3.21 0.07 -4.19
N SER A 17 4.28 0.37 -3.45
CA SER A 17 4.23 1.23 -2.27
C SER A 17 3.84 2.68 -2.61
N LYS A 18 4.35 3.22 -3.72
CA LYS A 18 3.98 4.56 -4.20
C LYS A 18 2.55 4.64 -4.69
N ILE A 19 2.04 3.57 -5.31
CA ILE A 19 0.62 3.46 -5.69
C ILE A 19 -0.26 3.49 -4.44
N CYS A 20 0.04 2.66 -3.42
CA CYS A 20 -0.70 2.67 -2.15
C CYS A 20 -0.75 4.07 -1.52
N GLN A 21 0.39 4.76 -1.45
CA GLN A 21 0.47 6.13 -0.94
C GLN A 21 -0.38 7.11 -1.75
N ARG A 22 -0.41 6.98 -3.08
CA ARG A 22 -1.17 7.88 -3.95
C ARG A 22 -2.67 7.71 -3.77
N VAL A 23 -3.17 6.47 -3.74
CA VAL A 23 -4.60 6.18 -3.63
C VAL A 23 -5.13 6.41 -2.20
N ALA A 24 -4.30 6.19 -1.17
CA ALA A 24 -4.64 6.56 0.20
C ALA A 24 -4.83 8.07 0.34
N LYS A 25 -3.94 8.88 -0.28
CA LYS A 25 -4.08 10.35 -0.34
C LYS A 25 -5.32 10.82 -1.09
N GLU A 26 -5.90 9.99 -1.95
CA GLU A 26 -7.18 10.26 -2.62
C GLU A 26 -8.40 9.83 -1.79
N GLY A 27 -8.19 9.29 -0.58
CA GLY A 27 -9.25 8.92 0.35
C GLY A 27 -9.77 7.49 0.18
N LEU A 28 -9.08 6.63 -0.58
CA LEU A 28 -9.49 5.24 -0.76
C LEU A 28 -9.05 4.38 0.43
N HIS A 29 -9.88 3.41 0.81
CA HIS A 29 -9.46 2.36 1.73
C HIS A 29 -8.56 1.35 0.99
N VAL A 30 -7.31 1.21 1.43
CA VAL A 30 -6.28 0.45 0.70
C VAL A 30 -6.07 -0.92 1.33
N PHE A 31 -6.20 -1.97 0.51
CA PHE A 31 -5.78 -3.34 0.83
C PHE A 31 -4.41 -3.61 0.20
N ILE A 32 -3.44 -4.02 1.03
CA ILE A 32 -2.06 -4.27 0.62
C ILE A 32 -1.79 -5.78 0.71
N ALA A 33 -1.30 -6.39 -0.36
CA ALA A 33 -0.85 -7.78 -0.36
C ALA A 33 0.62 -7.90 -0.80
N SER A 34 1.41 -8.55 0.04
CA SER A 34 2.86 -8.76 -0.09
C SER A 34 3.22 -10.10 0.57
N ARG A 35 4.39 -10.64 0.24
CA ARG A 35 4.94 -11.85 0.88
C ARG A 35 5.67 -11.56 2.20
N ASP A 36 6.01 -10.30 2.44
CA ASP A 36 6.76 -9.84 3.61
C ASP A 36 5.88 -8.95 4.48
N GLU A 37 5.57 -9.44 5.69
CA GLU A 37 4.73 -8.74 6.67
C GLU A 37 5.36 -7.44 7.18
N THR A 38 6.69 -7.39 7.29
CA THR A 38 7.41 -6.19 7.76
C THR A 38 7.22 -5.05 6.77
N ASN A 39 7.31 -5.34 5.47
CA ASN A 39 7.04 -4.35 4.43
C ASN A 39 5.59 -3.84 4.47
N ILE A 40 4.63 -4.72 4.73
CA ILE A 40 3.21 -4.35 4.85
C ILE A 40 3.02 -3.42 6.05
N LYS A 41 3.50 -3.80 7.24
CA LYS A 41 3.32 -3.00 8.48
C LYS A 41 4.01 -1.64 8.38
N ASN A 42 5.21 -1.59 7.79
CA ASN A 42 5.93 -0.34 7.58
C ASN A 42 5.20 0.59 6.62
N LEU A 43 4.58 0.07 5.56
CA LEU A 43 3.81 0.89 4.63
C LEU A 43 2.46 1.32 5.22
N ALA A 44 1.75 0.40 5.87
CA ALA A 44 0.43 0.64 6.47
C ALA A 44 0.46 1.69 7.59
N SER A 45 1.57 1.82 8.32
CA SER A 45 1.74 2.88 9.33
C SER A 45 1.98 4.28 8.74
N LYS A 46 2.16 4.41 7.42
CA LYS A 46 2.50 5.66 6.71
C LYS A 46 1.40 6.18 5.80
N ILE A 47 0.28 5.46 5.66
CA ILE A 47 -0.82 5.80 4.73
C ILE A 47 -2.18 5.82 5.42
#